data_AF-A0A3B9TPU1-F1
#
_entry.id   AF-A0A3B9TPU1-F1
#
_cell.length_a   1.000
_cell.length_b   1.000
_cell.length_c   1.000
_cell.angle_alpha   90.00
_cell.angle_beta   90.00
_cell.angle_gamma   90.00
#
_symmetry.space_group_name_H-M   'P 1'
#
loop_
_entity.id
_entity.type
_entity.pdbx_description
1 polymer ?
#
loop_
_entity_poly.entity_id
_entity_poly.type
_entity_poly.pdbx_seq_one_letter_code
_entity_poly.pdbx_strand_id
1 'polypeptide(L)'
;DDSGFDVMEAAMIVMQALNPPIDWVRADMGWCMWEKSCKEYPEGDPRRNTVPPETIEKVKNTDATLMAAITSKSGVKGFKSAILQLRQMFDLYINFRPAKLYPGISTPLKGDPNIDIVVFRENTEDLYSAVEWRPLPKEMFDL
;
A
#
# COMPACT_ATOMS: atom_id res chain seq x y z
N ASP A 1 8.76 6.46 -0.49
CA ASP A 1 10.09 5.85 -0.74
C ASP A 1 10.43 5.99 -2.21
N ASP A 2 11.70 6.22 -2.55
CA ASP A 2 12.22 6.19 -3.93
C ASP A 2 11.36 7.05 -4.89
N SER A 3 11.01 6.52 -6.07
CA SER A 3 10.12 7.14 -7.05
C SER A 3 8.76 7.59 -6.53
N GLY A 4 8.33 7.12 -5.36
CA GLY A 4 7.10 7.58 -4.72
C GLY A 4 7.13 9.08 -4.38
N PHE A 5 8.31 9.64 -4.13
CA PHE A 5 8.45 11.08 -3.91
C PHE A 5 8.17 11.86 -5.20
N ASP A 6 8.88 11.52 -6.28
CA ASP A 6 8.78 12.20 -7.58
C ASP A 6 7.35 12.11 -8.15
N VAL A 7 6.71 10.94 -8.04
CA VAL A 7 5.34 10.73 -8.51
C VAL A 7 4.33 11.50 -7.67
N MET A 8 4.54 11.60 -6.35
CA MET A 8 3.70 12.44 -5.50
C MET A 8 3.86 13.92 -5.86
N GLU A 9 5.08 14.42 -6.06
CA GLU A 9 5.30 15.81 -6.48
C GLU A 9 4.59 16.12 -7.80
N ALA A 10 4.69 15.23 -8.79
CA ALA A 10 3.98 15.38 -10.06
C ALA A 10 2.45 15.40 -9.88
N ALA A 11 1.90 14.54 -9.02
CA ALA A 11 0.48 14.54 -8.70
C ALA A 11 0.05 15.85 -8.01
N MET A 12 0.87 16.38 -7.09
CA MET A 12 0.57 17.61 -6.38
C MET A 12 0.58 18.84 -7.28
N ILE A 13 1.37 18.87 -8.36
CA ILE A 13 1.29 19.95 -9.38
C ILE A 13 -0.12 20.02 -9.98
N VAL A 14 -0.70 18.87 -10.32
CA VAL A 14 -2.07 18.79 -10.86
C VAL A 14 -3.10 19.19 -9.79
N MET A 15 -2.95 18.71 -8.55
CA MET A 15 -3.85 19.07 -7.45
C MET A 15 -3.82 20.57 -7.15
N GLN A 16 -2.65 21.20 -7.18
CA GLN A 16 -2.49 22.65 -6.98
C GLN A 16 -3.18 23.44 -8.09
N ALA A 17 -3.05 23.00 -9.35
CA ALA A 17 -3.73 23.64 -10.48
C ALA A 17 -5.26 23.50 -10.39
N LEU A 18 -5.76 22.36 -9.92
CA LEU A 18 -7.20 22.13 -9.69
C LEU A 18 -7.73 22.87 -8.45
N ASN A 19 -6.86 23.14 -7.47
CA ASN A 19 -7.15 23.77 -6.20
C ASN A 19 -8.45 23.25 -5.53
N PRO A 20 -8.57 21.93 -5.31
CA PRO A 20 -9.73 21.39 -4.63
C PRO A 20 -9.73 21.82 -3.16
N PRO A 21 -10.90 21.94 -2.51
CA PRO A 21 -11.00 22.34 -1.10
C PRO A 21 -10.60 21.19 -0.16
N ILE A 22 -9.33 20.82 -0.19
CA ILE A 22 -8.74 19.73 0.60
C ILE A 22 -7.78 20.33 1.62
N ASP A 23 -7.95 19.97 2.88
CA ASP A 23 -6.95 20.22 3.92
C ASP A 23 -5.93 19.08 3.93
N TRP A 24 -4.69 19.39 3.54
CA TRP A 24 -3.65 18.38 3.32
C TRP A 24 -2.89 18.07 4.61
N VAL A 25 -2.99 16.83 5.08
CA VAL A 25 -2.21 16.33 6.21
C VAL A 25 -1.11 15.39 5.72
N ARG A 26 0.15 15.77 5.98
CA ARG A 26 1.29 14.89 5.68
C ARG A 26 1.40 13.75 6.69
N ALA A 27 1.55 12.52 6.19
CA ALA A 27 1.86 11.34 6.98
C ALA A 27 2.99 10.53 6.33
N ASP A 28 3.87 9.92 7.13
CA ASP A 28 5.04 9.19 6.66
C ASP A 28 4.88 7.69 6.95
N MET A 29 5.23 6.84 5.99
CA MET A 29 5.13 5.37 6.08
C MET A 29 6.07 4.72 5.06
N GLY A 30 6.28 3.41 5.21
CA GLY A 30 7.02 2.59 4.25
C GLY A 30 8.35 2.08 4.78
N TRP A 31 9.26 1.78 3.85
CA TRP A 31 10.59 1.23 4.15
C TRP A 31 11.43 2.20 4.98
N CYS A 32 11.38 3.50 4.69
CA CYS A 32 12.11 4.49 5.47
C CYS A 32 11.68 4.52 6.96
N MET A 33 10.37 4.37 7.23
CA MET A 33 9.86 4.28 8.61
C MET A 33 10.21 2.95 9.27
N TRP A 34 10.22 1.85 8.52
CA TRP A 34 10.73 0.58 9.03
C TRP A 34 12.19 0.67 9.45
N GLU A 35 13.08 1.23 8.61
CA GLU A 35 14.50 1.38 8.94
C GLU A 35 14.71 2.28 10.17
N LYS A 36 13.94 3.36 10.27
CA LYS A 36 13.96 4.25 11.44
C LYS A 36 13.54 3.49 12.70
N SER A 37 12.40 2.80 12.66
CA SER A 37 11.88 2.06 13.80
C SER A 37 12.81 0.91 14.24
N CYS A 38 13.53 0.26 13.32
CA CYS A 38 14.52 -0.77 13.64
C CYS A 38 15.73 -0.24 14.42
N LYS A 39 16.05 1.05 14.29
CA LYS A 39 17.15 1.69 15.04
C LYS A 39 16.69 2.13 16.43
N GLU A 40 15.40 2.42 16.59
CA GLU A 40 14.82 2.94 17.84
C GLU A 40 14.28 1.83 18.75
N TYR A 41 13.76 0.75 18.18
CA TYR A 41 13.06 -0.31 18.92
C TYR A 41 13.67 -1.70 18.69
N PRO A 42 13.71 -2.54 19.73
CA PRO A 42 14.24 -3.90 19.61
C PRO A 42 13.34 -4.79 18.73
N GLU A 43 13.85 -5.95 18.32
CA GLU A 43 13.05 -6.96 17.63
C GLU A 43 11.89 -7.44 18.53
N GLY A 44 10.69 -7.56 17.96
CA GLY A 44 9.47 -7.94 18.68
C GLY A 44 8.69 -6.77 19.31
N ASP A 45 9.25 -5.55 19.33
CA ASP A 45 8.51 -4.38 19.77
C ASP A 45 7.44 -4.00 18.71
N PRO A 46 6.16 -3.83 19.09
CA PRO A 46 5.10 -3.49 18.14
C PRO A 46 5.29 -2.12 17.46
N ARG A 47 6.11 -1.22 18.02
CA ARG A 47 6.45 0.07 17.42
C ARG A 47 7.51 -0.06 16.32
N ARG A 48 8.16 -1.21 16.22
CA ARG A 48 9.03 -1.56 15.10
C ARG A 48 8.15 -1.94 13.91
N ASN A 49 7.72 -0.95 13.12
CA ASN A 49 6.75 -1.13 12.03
C ASN A 49 6.99 -0.18 10.84
N THR A 50 6.40 -0.50 9.68
CA THR A 50 6.39 0.36 8.48
C THR A 50 5.35 1.49 8.54
N VAL A 51 4.34 1.37 9.41
CA VAL A 51 3.30 2.39 9.62
C VAL A 51 3.36 2.84 11.08
N PRO A 52 3.94 4.02 11.35
CA PRO A 52 3.99 4.57 12.71
C PRO A 52 2.59 4.86 13.27
N PRO A 53 2.40 4.80 14.61
CA PRO A 53 1.11 5.11 15.24
C PRO A 53 0.55 6.49 14.86
N GLU A 54 1.40 7.51 14.76
CA GLU A 54 1.00 8.85 14.35
C GLU A 54 0.44 8.91 12.93
N THR A 55 0.92 8.04 12.03
CA THR A 55 0.40 7.93 10.67
C THR A 55 -0.96 7.24 10.67
N ILE A 56 -1.14 6.20 11.49
CA ILE A 56 -2.44 5.53 11.66
C ILE A 56 -3.48 6.52 12.17
N GLU A 57 -3.15 7.33 13.17
CA GLU A 57 -4.07 8.35 13.70
C GLU A 57 -4.42 9.40 12.65
N LYS A 58 -3.45 9.87 11.87
CA LYS A 58 -3.73 10.81 10.77
C LYS A 58 -4.69 10.22 9.75
N VAL A 59 -4.42 9.01 9.27
CA VAL A 59 -5.31 8.32 8.31
C VAL A 59 -6.72 8.19 8.87
N LYS A 60 -6.85 7.79 10.14
CA LYS A 60 -8.15 7.63 10.81
C LYS A 60 -8.93 8.95 10.96
N ASN A 61 -8.23 10.07 11.11
CA ASN A 61 -8.82 11.40 11.31
C ASN A 61 -8.98 12.19 10.00
N THR A 62 -8.79 11.55 8.84
CA THR A 62 -8.96 12.16 7.51
C THR A 62 -10.00 11.41 6.68
N ASP A 63 -10.64 12.10 5.74
CA ASP A 63 -11.66 11.49 4.88
C ASP A 63 -11.07 10.53 3.83
N ALA A 64 -9.85 10.77 3.39
CA ALA A 64 -9.17 9.97 2.38
C ALA A 64 -7.65 10.07 2.50
N THR A 65 -6.94 9.07 2.00
CA THR A 65 -5.48 9.03 1.93
C THR A 65 -5.01 8.93 0.50
N LEU A 66 -4.22 9.91 0.05
CA LEU A 66 -3.46 9.84 -1.19
C LEU A 66 -2.07 9.26 -0.89
N MET A 67 -1.70 8.21 -1.61
CA MET A 67 -0.43 7.52 -1.43
C MET A 67 0.20 7.24 -2.79
N ALA A 68 1.52 7.43 -2.89
CA ALA A 68 2.31 7.09 -4.08
C ALA A 68 2.98 5.71 -3.91
N ALA A 69 4.14 5.50 -4.56
CA ALA A 69 4.88 4.26 -4.43
C ALA A 69 5.53 4.10 -3.03
N ILE A 70 5.45 2.88 -2.51
CA ILE A 70 6.08 2.47 -1.25
C ILE A 70 6.89 1.19 -1.50
N THR A 71 8.07 1.13 -0.90
CA THR A 71 8.94 -0.04 -1.01
C THR A 71 8.48 -1.15 -0.07
N SER A 72 8.18 -2.32 -0.62
CA SER A 72 7.94 -3.55 0.15
C SER A 72 9.07 -4.55 -0.14
N LYS A 73 9.94 -4.81 0.86
CA LYS A 73 11.06 -5.75 0.70
C LYS A 73 10.65 -7.15 1.14
N SER A 74 10.84 -8.14 0.26
CA SER A 74 10.64 -9.55 0.59
C SER A 74 11.82 -10.09 1.41
N GLY A 75 11.56 -11.10 2.23
CA GLY A 75 12.59 -11.82 2.99
C GLY A 75 13.18 -11.08 4.20
N VAL A 76 12.75 -9.85 4.48
CA VAL A 76 13.17 -9.12 5.69
C VAL A 76 12.35 -9.61 6.88
N LYS A 77 12.99 -10.27 7.83
CA LYS A 77 12.34 -10.81 9.03
C LYS A 77 11.62 -9.69 9.80
N GLY A 78 10.36 -9.93 10.15
CA GLY A 78 9.52 -8.99 10.90
C GLY A 78 8.95 -7.84 10.07
N PHE A 79 9.37 -7.66 8.82
CA PHE A 79 8.84 -6.62 7.94
C PHE A 79 7.42 -6.97 7.49
N LYS A 80 6.49 -6.04 7.69
CA LYS A 80 5.12 -6.12 7.16
C LYS A 80 4.88 -4.97 6.20
N SER A 81 4.32 -5.25 5.02
CA SER A 81 4.02 -4.22 4.03
C SER A 81 3.07 -3.17 4.59
N ALA A 82 3.42 -1.88 4.49
CA ALA A 82 2.56 -0.78 4.90
C ALA A 82 1.19 -0.82 4.19
N ILE A 83 1.20 -1.17 2.90
CA ILE A 83 0.01 -1.22 2.06
C ILE A 83 -0.97 -2.30 2.56
N LEU A 84 -0.46 -3.50 2.87
CA LEU A 84 -1.31 -4.59 3.37
C LEU A 84 -1.86 -4.26 4.76
N GLN A 85 -1.03 -3.71 5.63
CA GLN A 85 -1.44 -3.30 6.97
C GLN A 85 -2.57 -2.27 6.94
N LEU A 86 -2.45 -1.21 6.14
CA LEU A 86 -3.50 -0.20 6.03
C LEU A 86 -4.79 -0.77 5.46
N ARG A 87 -4.72 -1.65 4.45
CA ARG A 87 -5.91 -2.28 3.86
C ARG A 87 -6.69 -3.10 4.88
N GLN A 88 -5.99 -3.94 5.64
CA GLN A 88 -6.60 -4.78 6.66
C GLN A 88 -7.09 -3.96 7.86
N MET A 89 -6.32 -2.97 8.30
CA MET A 89 -6.64 -2.15 9.47
C MET A 89 -7.86 -1.26 9.26
N PHE A 90 -8.03 -0.71 8.05
CA PHE A 90 -9.13 0.19 7.70
C PHE A 90 -10.24 -0.49 6.91
N ASP A 91 -10.25 -1.83 6.87
CA ASP A 91 -11.26 -2.64 6.16
C ASP A 91 -11.50 -2.17 4.71
N LEU A 92 -10.40 -1.90 3.98
CA LEU A 92 -10.44 -1.44 2.60
C LEU A 92 -10.61 -2.64 1.65
N TYR A 93 -11.70 -3.41 1.82
CA TYR A 93 -11.94 -4.70 1.17
C TYR A 93 -12.07 -4.63 -0.35
N ILE A 94 -12.41 -3.46 -0.92
CA ILE A 94 -12.44 -3.25 -2.37
C ILE A 94 -11.12 -2.63 -2.86
N ASN A 95 -10.39 -3.38 -3.68
CA ASN A 95 -9.36 -2.81 -4.54
C ASN A 95 -9.96 -2.50 -5.93
N PHE A 96 -10.29 -1.22 -6.16
CA PHE A 96 -10.84 -0.73 -7.42
C PHE A 96 -9.72 -0.42 -8.42
N ARG A 97 -9.67 -1.14 -9.56
CA ARG A 97 -8.62 -1.00 -10.57
C ARG A 97 -9.18 -0.81 -11.98
N PRO A 98 -9.41 0.44 -12.42
CA PRO A 98 -9.65 0.74 -13.82
C PRO A 98 -8.41 0.44 -14.66
N ALA A 99 -8.61 -0.22 -15.80
CA ALA A 99 -7.59 -0.44 -16.83
C ALA A 99 -8.16 0.00 -18.18
N LYS A 100 -7.63 1.10 -18.70
CA LYS A 100 -8.07 1.72 -19.96
C LYS A 100 -6.88 1.98 -20.87
N LEU A 101 -7.00 1.60 -22.15
CA LEU A 101 -6.04 2.00 -23.18
C LEU A 101 -6.41 3.39 -23.70
N TYR A 102 -5.55 4.37 -23.45
CA TYR A 102 -5.75 5.74 -23.91
C TYR A 102 -5.24 5.93 -25.35
N PRO A 103 -5.87 6.82 -26.14
CA PRO A 103 -5.39 7.17 -27.47
C PRO A 103 -3.92 7.62 -27.46
N GLY A 104 -3.12 7.11 -28.40
CA GLY A 104 -1.70 7.46 -28.53
C GLY A 104 -0.74 6.64 -27.65
N ILE A 105 -1.25 5.76 -26.78
CA ILE A 105 -0.43 4.81 -26.02
C ILE A 105 -0.36 3.48 -26.76
N SER A 106 0.84 2.96 -26.99
CA SER A 106 1.01 1.65 -27.61
C SER A 106 0.69 0.52 -26.63
N THR A 107 0.14 -0.57 -27.15
CA THR A 107 -0.14 -1.80 -26.40
C THR A 107 0.69 -2.96 -26.96
N PRO A 108 1.22 -3.86 -26.11
CA PRO A 108 1.90 -5.07 -26.59
C PRO A 108 0.93 -6.09 -27.20
N LEU A 109 -0.38 -5.90 -27.05
CA LEU A 109 -1.39 -6.79 -27.59
C LEU A 109 -1.55 -6.58 -29.10
N LYS A 110 -1.63 -7.68 -29.84
CA LYS A 110 -1.84 -7.66 -31.28
C LYS A 110 -3.26 -7.14 -31.62
N GLY A 111 -3.37 -6.40 -32.72
CA GLY A 111 -4.66 -6.08 -33.33
C GLY A 111 -5.36 -4.82 -32.79
N ASP A 112 -4.62 -3.94 -32.11
CA ASP A 112 -5.09 -2.65 -31.58
C ASP A 112 -6.41 -2.78 -30.78
N PRO A 113 -6.43 -3.61 -29.72
CA PRO A 113 -7.65 -3.90 -28.99
C PRO A 113 -8.15 -2.67 -28.23
N ASN A 114 -9.47 -2.50 -28.20
CA ASN A 114 -10.10 -1.57 -27.28
C ASN A 114 -10.10 -2.17 -25.86
N ILE A 115 -9.52 -1.45 -24.90
CA ILE A 115 -9.44 -1.87 -23.49
C ILE A 115 -10.12 -0.81 -22.63
N ASP A 116 -11.23 -1.17 -22.01
CA ASP A 116 -11.93 -0.36 -21.02
C ASP A 116 -12.62 -1.31 -20.03
N ILE A 117 -11.87 -1.71 -19.00
CA ILE A 117 -12.32 -2.68 -18.01
C ILE A 117 -12.05 -2.16 -16.60
N VAL A 118 -12.82 -2.66 -15.64
CA VAL A 118 -12.62 -2.40 -14.21
C VAL A 118 -12.52 -3.72 -13.47
N VAL A 119 -11.46 -3.88 -12.69
CA VAL A 119 -11.29 -5.03 -11.79
C VAL A 119 -11.65 -4.59 -10.38
N PHE A 120 -12.60 -5.30 -9.78
CA PHE A 120 -12.89 -5.26 -8.35
C PHE A 120 -12.22 -6.47 -7.71
N ARG A 121 -11.12 -6.24 -7.01
CA ARG A 121 -10.35 -7.30 -6.36
C ARG A 121 -10.56 -7.23 -4.85
N GLU A 122 -10.89 -8.36 -4.25
CA GLU A 122 -10.81 -8.57 -2.80
C GLU A 122 -9.39 -8.19 -2.30
N ASN A 123 -9.31 -7.50 -1.16
CA ASN A 123 -8.12 -6.76 -0.75
C ASN A 123 -7.69 -6.95 0.72
N THR A 124 -8.40 -7.78 1.48
CA THR A 124 -8.27 -7.96 2.93
C THR A 124 -8.02 -9.40 3.36
N GLU A 125 -8.39 -10.41 2.56
CA GLU A 125 -8.27 -11.84 2.88
C GLU A 125 -7.35 -12.60 1.89
N ASP A 126 -7.70 -13.85 1.56
CA ASP A 126 -6.92 -14.79 0.75
C ASP A 126 -5.51 -15.07 1.34
N LEU A 127 -4.58 -15.54 0.52
CA LEU A 127 -3.17 -15.76 0.88
C LEU A 127 -2.47 -14.49 1.42
N TYR A 128 -3.05 -13.31 1.21
CA TYR A 128 -2.55 -12.03 1.73
C TYR A 128 -2.85 -11.81 3.23
N SER A 129 -3.61 -12.71 3.87
CA SER A 129 -3.77 -12.78 5.33
C SER A 129 -2.45 -13.05 6.08
N ALA A 130 -1.40 -13.47 5.37
CA ALA A 130 -0.06 -13.71 5.90
C ALA A 130 -0.02 -14.72 7.06
N VAL A 131 -0.94 -15.69 7.02
CA VAL A 131 -0.96 -16.84 7.93
C VAL A 131 -0.08 -17.93 7.33
N GLU A 132 1.19 -17.93 7.70
CA GLU A 132 2.22 -18.80 7.12
C GLU A 132 2.95 -19.62 8.20
N TRP A 133 3.19 -20.89 7.93
CA TRP A 133 4.04 -21.76 8.75
C TRP A 133 5.06 -22.50 7.91
N ARG A 134 6.26 -22.71 8.47
CA ARG A 134 7.26 -23.60 7.88
C ARG A 134 8.13 -24.24 8.96
N PRO A 135 8.04 -25.57 9.20
CA PRO A 135 7.07 -26.51 8.62
C PRO A 135 5.64 -26.24 9.12
N LEU A 136 4.63 -26.78 8.45
CA LEU A 136 3.24 -26.74 8.92
C LEU A 136 3.14 -27.48 10.28
N PRO A 137 2.47 -26.92 11.32
CA PRO A 137 2.29 -27.60 12.60
C PRO A 137 1.60 -28.95 12.41
N LYS A 138 1.97 -29.95 13.21
CA LYS A 138 1.43 -31.31 13.06
C LYS A 138 -0.10 -31.33 13.24
N GLU A 139 -0.59 -30.50 14.15
CA GLU A 139 -2.00 -30.36 14.51
C GLU A 139 -2.86 -29.92 13.32
N MET A 140 -2.27 -29.28 12.30
CA MET A 140 -2.97 -28.88 11.08
C MET A 140 -3.17 -30.03 10.08
N PHE A 141 -2.48 -31.17 10.25
CA PHE A 141 -2.66 -32.35 9.38
C PHE A 141 -3.81 -33.25 9.82
N ASP A 142 -4.30 -33.08 11.05
CA ASP A 142 -5.38 -33.87 11.65
C ASP A 142 -6.77 -33.21 11.51
N LEU A 143 -6.85 -32.05 10.82
CA LEU A 143 -8.08 -31.33 10.45
C LEU A 143 -8.65 -31.85 9.12
#